data_AF-A0A183D1B1-F1
#
_entry.id   AF-A0A183D1B1-F1
#
_cell.length_a   1.000
_cell.length_b   1.000
_cell.length_c   1.000
_cell.angle_alpha   90.00
_cell.angle_beta   90.00
_cell.angle_gamma   90.00
#
_symmetry.space_group_name_H-M   'P 1'
#
loop_
_entity.id
_entity.type
_entity.pdbx_description
1 polymer ?
#
loop_
_entity_poly.entity_id
_entity_poly.type
_entity_poly.pdbx_seq_one_letter_code
_entity_poly.pdbx_strand_id
1 'polypeptide(L)'
;MTGRKGRIVCRDDGDVEYELRHAGADVPLELMNMDEKDKFMKGEKLVAVISEAASSGISLQSDRRAKNRLRRVHITLELPWSADKAIQQFDVIIGPFSGRTHRSNQVSAPEYIFLISELAGEKRFASIVAKRLESLGALTHGDRRATESRDLSQFNLDTRYGRAALDVLLRTITGSLDPPLIPPPKNYKPGNFLTDMQCYMEGVGLLTSDDGIYGIEKESATIPKFLNRILGLPVHAQNALFQYFSDIVAELIAQAKHDGTYDMGIMDIGTGGDEARKLETRVFTGRYESGFFRVEIHKIGVERGVSWEDAYAIWKDHHEDLVI
;
A
#
# COMPACT_ATOMS: atom_id res chain seq x y z
N MET A 1 -5.36 22.14 -0.99
CA MET A 1 -6.35 21.62 -1.95
C MET A 1 -6.89 20.30 -1.41
N THR A 2 -8.21 20.15 -1.33
CA THR A 2 -8.87 18.98 -0.74
C THR A 2 -10.30 18.85 -1.30
N GLY A 3 -10.91 17.67 -1.15
CA GLY A 3 -12.33 17.43 -1.46
C GLY A 3 -13.29 17.83 -0.33
N ARG A 4 -12.78 18.25 0.84
CA ARG A 4 -13.63 18.70 1.96
C ARG A 4 -14.29 20.05 1.65
N LYS A 5 -15.55 20.21 2.07
CA LYS A 5 -16.36 21.43 1.86
C LYS A 5 -16.13 22.52 2.92
N GLY A 6 -15.72 22.12 4.13
CA GLY A 6 -15.39 23.04 5.22
C GLY A 6 -14.14 22.62 5.99
N ARG A 7 -13.78 23.43 6.98
CA ARG A 7 -12.61 23.30 7.84
C ARG A 7 -12.99 23.73 9.26
N ILE A 8 -12.23 23.26 10.23
CA ILE A 8 -12.31 23.74 11.60
C ILE A 8 -11.32 24.89 11.74
N VAL A 9 -11.76 26.01 12.31
CA VAL A 9 -10.93 27.18 12.58
C VAL A 9 -10.98 27.46 14.08
N CYS A 10 -9.81 27.61 14.68
CA CYS A 10 -9.67 28.09 16.04
C CYS A 10 -9.55 29.61 15.97
N ARG A 11 -10.48 30.32 16.61
CA ARG A 11 -10.44 31.78 16.71
C ARG A 11 -9.50 32.22 17.83
N ASP A 12 -9.15 33.50 17.83
CA ASP A 12 -8.19 34.07 18.80
C ASP A 12 -8.68 34.00 20.26
N ASP A 13 -9.99 33.82 20.46
CA ASP A 13 -10.65 33.58 21.75
C ASP A 13 -10.56 32.12 22.23
N GLY A 14 -10.00 31.23 21.41
CA GLY A 14 -9.89 29.79 21.69
C GLY A 14 -11.14 28.99 21.32
N ASP A 15 -12.18 29.64 20.79
CA ASP A 15 -13.37 28.95 20.31
C ASP A 15 -13.11 28.26 18.97
N VAL A 16 -13.64 27.05 18.84
CA VAL A 16 -13.45 26.18 17.68
C VAL A 16 -14.75 26.15 16.88
N GLU A 17 -14.74 26.77 15.69
CA GLU A 17 -15.92 26.82 14.81
C GLU A 17 -15.67 26.09 13.49
N TYR A 18 -16.72 25.49 12.94
CA TYR A 18 -16.70 24.93 11.59
C TYR A 18 -17.03 26.02 10.56
N GLU A 19 -16.09 26.30 9.67
CA GLU A 19 -16.25 27.27 8.58
C GLU A 19 -16.24 26.57 7.22
N LEU A 20 -17.08 27.05 6.29
CA LEU A 20 -16.99 26.64 4.89
C LEU A 20 -15.69 27.13 4.28
N ARG A 21 -15.05 26.32 3.43
CA ARG A 21 -13.73 26.69 2.89
C ARG A 21 -13.75 27.95 2.03
N HIS A 22 -14.90 28.30 1.45
CA HIS A 22 -15.07 29.51 0.63
C HIS A 22 -15.36 30.75 1.49
N ALA A 23 -15.45 30.61 2.82
CA ALA A 23 -15.67 31.76 3.71
C ALA A 23 -14.50 32.73 3.55
N GLY A 24 -14.77 33.90 2.96
CA GLY A 24 -13.76 34.93 2.65
C GLY A 24 -13.02 34.75 1.32
N ALA A 25 -13.46 33.86 0.42
CA ALA A 25 -12.88 33.71 -0.91
C ALA A 25 -13.83 34.21 -2.00
N ASP A 26 -13.31 34.96 -2.98
CA ASP A 26 -14.08 35.49 -4.12
C ASP A 26 -14.40 34.45 -5.21
N VAL A 27 -14.07 33.18 -4.97
CA VAL A 27 -14.23 32.09 -5.94
C VAL A 27 -15.19 31.01 -5.43
N PRO A 28 -16.07 30.46 -6.29
CA PRO A 28 -16.93 29.33 -5.95
C PRO A 28 -16.14 28.13 -5.44
N LEU A 29 -16.75 27.34 -4.56
CA LEU A 29 -16.15 26.15 -3.95
C LEU A 29 -15.56 25.18 -4.98
N GLU A 30 -16.22 25.02 -6.13
CA GLU A 30 -15.79 24.15 -7.23
C GLU A 30 -14.48 24.59 -7.88
N LEU A 31 -14.26 25.91 -7.99
CA LEU A 31 -13.08 26.49 -8.63
C LEU A 31 -11.94 26.74 -7.65
N MET A 32 -12.18 26.60 -6.34
CA MET A 32 -11.20 26.97 -5.34
C MET A 32 -9.91 26.13 -5.40
N ASN A 33 -10.00 24.84 -5.76
CA ASN A 33 -8.79 24.05 -5.94
C ASN A 33 -7.97 24.49 -7.17
N MET A 34 -8.62 24.99 -8.22
CA MET A 34 -7.94 25.55 -9.40
C MET A 34 -7.31 26.93 -9.10
N ASP A 35 -8.01 27.78 -8.36
CA ASP A 35 -7.47 29.07 -7.91
C ASP A 35 -6.23 28.88 -7.01
N GLU A 36 -6.31 27.94 -6.06
CA GLU A 36 -5.15 27.56 -5.21
C GLU A 36 -3.97 27.02 -6.02
N LYS A 37 -4.24 26.18 -7.04
CA LYS A 37 -3.22 25.72 -8.00
C LYS A 37 -2.58 26.90 -8.73
N ASP A 38 -3.38 27.83 -9.23
CA ASP A 38 -2.87 28.97 -9.99
C ASP A 38 -2.04 29.92 -9.14
N LYS A 39 -2.45 30.19 -7.90
CA LYS A 39 -1.67 30.95 -6.92
C LYS A 39 -0.31 30.30 -6.64
N PHE A 40 -0.29 28.97 -6.50
CA PHE A 40 0.96 28.22 -6.35
C PHE A 40 1.87 28.32 -7.59
N MET A 41 1.30 28.13 -8.78
CA MET A 41 2.04 28.18 -10.06
C MET A 41 2.50 29.59 -10.45
N LYS A 42 1.82 30.63 -9.98
CA LYS A 42 2.27 32.04 -10.09
C LYS A 42 3.37 32.39 -9.08
N GLY A 43 3.53 31.61 -8.01
CA GLY A 43 4.50 31.85 -6.95
C GLY A 43 3.97 32.74 -5.81
N GLU A 44 2.67 33.03 -5.78
CA GLU A 44 2.01 33.73 -4.67
C GLU A 44 1.98 32.86 -3.41
N LYS A 45 1.93 31.53 -3.59
CA LYS A 45 2.09 30.54 -2.53
C LYS A 45 3.25 29.61 -2.88
N LEU A 46 4.09 29.34 -1.89
CA LEU A 46 5.26 28.46 -2.05
C LEU A 46 5.01 27.04 -1.54
N VAL A 47 3.98 26.85 -0.71
CA VAL A 47 3.63 25.57 -0.11
C VAL A 47 2.21 25.19 -0.55
N ALA A 48 2.05 23.96 -1.01
CA ALA A 48 0.76 23.37 -1.36
C ALA A 48 0.55 22.10 -0.54
N VAL A 49 -0.53 22.05 0.25
CA VAL A 49 -0.98 20.85 0.94
C VAL A 49 -2.12 20.23 0.15
N ILE A 50 -2.02 18.94 -0.16
CA ILE A 50 -2.94 18.23 -1.02
C ILE A 50 -3.47 16.97 -0.33
N SER A 51 -4.75 16.68 -0.47
CA SER A 51 -5.33 15.39 -0.09
C SER A 51 -5.58 14.52 -1.32
N GLU A 52 -5.74 13.20 -1.14
CA GLU A 52 -6.04 12.25 -2.23
C GLU A 52 -7.20 12.71 -3.10
N ALA A 53 -8.29 13.19 -2.51
CA ALA A 53 -9.47 13.68 -3.25
C ALA A 53 -9.22 14.89 -4.18
N ALA A 54 -8.11 15.62 -3.99
CA ALA A 54 -7.70 16.73 -4.86
C ALA A 54 -6.54 16.34 -5.81
N SER A 55 -6.13 15.07 -5.81
CA SER A 55 -5.00 14.60 -6.60
C SER A 55 -5.32 14.48 -8.09
N SER A 56 -6.59 14.31 -8.47
CA SER A 56 -7.01 14.17 -9.86
C SER A 56 -7.16 15.53 -10.56
N GLY A 57 -6.53 15.67 -11.73
CA GLY A 57 -6.69 16.84 -12.60
C GLY A 57 -5.88 18.09 -12.22
N ILE A 58 -5.04 18.04 -11.17
CA ILE A 58 -4.20 19.16 -10.73
C ILE A 58 -2.73 18.83 -10.96
N SER A 59 -2.05 19.60 -11.80
CA SER A 59 -0.60 19.48 -12.01
C SER A 59 0.14 20.62 -11.31
N LEU A 60 1.09 20.26 -10.46
CA LEU A 60 1.95 21.20 -9.70
C LEU A 60 3.43 21.12 -10.10
N GLN A 61 3.72 20.46 -11.22
CA GLN A 61 5.09 20.31 -11.73
C GLN A 61 5.79 21.66 -11.92
N SER A 62 7.12 21.67 -11.88
CA SER A 62 7.90 22.87 -12.21
C SER A 62 7.92 23.12 -13.73
N ASP A 63 6.79 23.61 -14.26
CA ASP A 63 6.56 23.85 -15.67
C ASP A 63 7.33 25.10 -16.16
N ARG A 64 7.99 25.01 -17.33
CA ARG A 64 8.65 26.17 -17.97
C ARG A 64 7.71 27.33 -18.25
N ARG A 65 6.42 27.09 -18.47
CA ARG A 65 5.41 28.13 -18.73
C ARG A 65 4.97 28.86 -17.46
N ALA A 66 5.18 28.25 -16.29
CA ALA A 66 4.81 28.86 -15.02
C ALA A 66 5.84 29.90 -14.57
N LYS A 67 5.39 30.87 -13.76
CA LYS A 67 6.29 31.83 -13.09
C LYS A 67 7.10 31.15 -12.00
N ASN A 68 6.44 30.31 -11.20
CA ASN A 68 7.09 29.52 -10.16
C ASN A 68 7.79 28.29 -10.76
N ARG A 69 9.11 28.40 -10.95
CA ARG A 69 9.99 27.34 -11.49
C ARG A 69 10.92 26.71 -10.44
N LEU A 70 10.61 26.91 -9.16
CA LEU A 70 11.40 26.35 -8.06
C LEU A 70 11.37 24.82 -8.07
N ARG A 71 12.46 24.18 -7.66
CA ARG A 71 12.48 22.71 -7.49
C ARG A 71 11.37 22.28 -6.55
N ARG A 72 10.63 21.24 -6.95
CA ARG A 72 9.53 20.72 -6.12
C ARG A 72 10.10 19.74 -5.11
N VAL A 73 9.78 19.94 -3.84
CA VAL A 73 10.07 19.00 -2.76
C VAL A 73 8.73 18.44 -2.29
N HIS A 74 8.55 17.14 -2.49
CA HIS A 74 7.34 16.42 -2.12
C HIS A 74 7.54 15.76 -0.78
N ILE A 75 6.78 16.21 0.20
CA ILE A 75 6.74 15.60 1.52
C ILE A 75 5.44 14.80 1.62
N THR A 76 5.56 13.48 1.68
CA THR A 76 4.41 12.60 1.85
C THR A 76 4.26 12.25 3.32
N LEU A 77 3.19 12.78 3.92
CA LEU A 77 2.83 12.58 5.32
C LEU A 77 2.10 11.26 5.56
N GLU A 78 1.29 10.84 4.59
CA GLU A 78 0.51 9.61 4.65
C GLU A 78 0.66 8.89 3.31
N LEU A 79 1.15 7.65 3.36
CA LEU A 79 1.29 6.82 2.17
C LEU A 79 -0.02 6.10 1.89
N PRO A 80 -0.51 6.10 0.64
CA PRO A 80 -1.65 5.28 0.26
C PRO A 80 -1.37 3.80 0.55
N TRP A 81 -2.36 3.11 1.11
CA TRP A 81 -2.26 1.69 1.47
C TRP A 81 -2.03 0.74 0.30
N SER A 82 -2.26 1.21 -0.93
CA SER A 82 -1.94 0.49 -2.16
C SER A 82 -0.78 1.18 -2.85
N ALA A 83 0.25 0.40 -3.17
CA ALA A 83 1.38 0.89 -3.94
C ALA A 83 0.94 1.45 -5.30
N ASP A 84 -0.04 0.83 -5.96
CA ASP A 84 -0.57 1.30 -7.25
C ASP A 84 -1.30 2.64 -7.10
N LYS A 85 -2.04 2.83 -6.00
CA LYS A 85 -2.64 4.14 -5.68
C LYS A 85 -1.59 5.19 -5.34
N ALA A 86 -0.53 4.83 -4.61
CA ALA A 86 0.59 5.72 -4.32
C ALA A 86 1.26 6.17 -5.62
N ILE A 87 1.57 5.22 -6.51
CA ILE A 87 2.14 5.49 -7.83
C ILE A 87 1.21 6.37 -8.65
N GLN A 88 -0.08 6.06 -8.72
CA GLN A 88 -1.05 6.86 -9.46
C GLN A 88 -1.15 8.29 -8.89
N GLN A 89 -1.14 8.44 -7.57
CA GLN A 89 -1.15 9.75 -6.91
C GLN A 89 0.10 10.56 -7.26
N PHE A 90 1.28 9.93 -7.29
CA PHE A 90 2.51 10.58 -7.70
C PHE A 90 2.53 10.93 -9.21
N ASP A 91 2.08 10.01 -10.06
CA ASP A 91 2.02 10.18 -11.51
C ASP A 91 1.07 11.33 -11.93
N VAL A 92 -0.10 11.41 -11.28
CA VAL A 92 -1.17 12.35 -11.63
C VAL A 92 -0.88 13.75 -11.12
N ILE A 93 -0.37 13.91 -9.90
CA ILE A 93 -0.11 15.23 -9.30
C ILE A 93 1.17 15.87 -9.89
N ILE A 94 2.18 15.05 -10.18
CA ILE A 94 3.56 15.52 -10.29
C ILE A 94 4.17 15.25 -11.66
N GLY A 95 3.60 14.31 -12.43
CA GLY A 95 4.24 13.71 -13.60
C GLY A 95 4.78 12.32 -13.27
N PRO A 96 5.15 11.52 -14.30
CA PRO A 96 5.49 10.12 -14.13
C PRO A 96 6.62 9.93 -13.11
N PHE A 97 6.32 9.16 -12.08
CA PHE A 97 7.20 8.72 -11.01
C PHE A 97 8.19 7.66 -11.51
N SER A 98 7.75 6.81 -12.46
CA SER A 98 8.69 6.02 -13.25
C SER A 98 9.48 6.95 -14.17
N GLY A 99 10.79 6.74 -14.32
CA GLY A 99 11.65 7.43 -15.29
C GLY A 99 11.22 7.27 -16.77
N ARG A 100 9.98 6.87 -17.06
CA ARG A 100 9.36 7.04 -18.36
C ARG A 100 8.99 8.50 -18.58
N THR A 101 9.96 9.18 -19.16
CA THR A 101 9.84 10.40 -19.95
C THR A 101 9.52 11.62 -19.10
N HIS A 102 10.47 12.56 -19.06
CA HIS A 102 10.17 13.99 -19.02
C HIS A 102 8.71 14.26 -19.43
N ARG A 103 7.87 14.78 -18.53
CA ARG A 103 6.86 15.71 -19.06
C ARG A 103 7.68 16.78 -19.74
N SER A 104 7.62 16.86 -21.07
CA SER A 104 8.63 17.48 -21.95
C SER A 104 8.93 18.96 -21.68
N ASN A 105 8.28 19.55 -20.67
CA ASN A 105 8.34 20.96 -20.31
C ASN A 105 8.75 21.24 -18.85
N GLN A 106 9.21 20.25 -18.08
CA GLN A 106 9.67 20.44 -16.71
C GLN A 106 11.08 21.05 -16.65
N VAL A 107 11.29 22.03 -15.75
CA VAL A 107 12.59 22.72 -15.54
C VAL A 107 13.52 21.89 -14.67
N SER A 108 13.00 21.26 -13.62
CA SER A 108 13.76 20.52 -12.61
C SER A 108 12.95 19.31 -12.13
N ALA A 109 13.62 18.18 -11.95
CA ALA A 109 13.01 16.99 -11.36
C ALA A 109 12.62 17.25 -9.88
N PRO A 110 11.54 16.62 -9.38
CA PRO A 110 11.15 16.74 -7.99
C PRO A 110 12.06 15.92 -7.06
N GLU A 111 12.17 16.34 -5.80
CA GLU A 111 12.73 15.55 -4.69
C GLU A 111 11.60 14.98 -3.84
N TYR A 112 11.80 13.80 -3.26
CA TYR A 112 10.80 13.09 -2.47
C TYR A 112 11.30 12.82 -1.05
N ILE A 113 10.46 13.13 -0.07
CA ILE A 113 10.68 12.86 1.35
C ILE A 113 9.44 12.11 1.85
N PHE A 114 9.66 10.86 2.27
CA PHE A 114 8.62 10.04 2.90
C PHE A 114 8.76 10.16 4.41
N LEU A 115 7.70 10.64 5.07
CA LEU A 115 7.61 10.64 6.52
C LEU A 115 6.85 9.37 6.93
N ILE A 116 7.54 8.51 7.67
CA ILE A 116 7.01 7.21 8.12
C ILE A 116 7.11 7.24 9.64
N SER A 117 5.98 7.10 10.33
CA SER A 117 6.03 7.01 11.79
C SER A 117 6.56 5.65 12.25
N GLU A 118 6.89 5.55 13.53
CA GLU A 118 7.35 4.28 14.11
C GLU A 118 6.24 3.26 14.39
N LEU A 119 5.10 3.36 13.69
CA LEU A 119 4.00 2.43 13.83
C LEU A 119 4.24 1.18 12.97
N ALA A 120 4.02 0.00 13.54
CA ALA A 120 4.28 -1.28 12.87
C ALA A 120 3.46 -1.44 11.58
N GLY A 121 2.22 -0.91 11.59
CA GLY A 121 1.41 -0.73 10.39
C GLY A 121 2.16 0.10 9.35
N GLU A 122 2.44 1.37 9.64
CA GLU A 122 3.05 2.30 8.69
C GLU A 122 4.43 1.87 8.17
N LYS A 123 5.31 1.29 9.01
CA LYS A 123 6.61 0.78 8.57
C LYS A 123 6.46 -0.31 7.50
N ARG A 124 5.51 -1.23 7.67
CA ARG A 124 5.24 -2.31 6.70
C ARG A 124 4.70 -1.73 5.39
N PHE A 125 3.74 -0.81 5.44
CA PHE A 125 3.19 -0.14 4.25
C PHE A 125 4.21 0.71 3.51
N ALA A 126 5.02 1.47 4.24
CA ALA A 126 6.06 2.27 3.62
C ALA A 126 7.11 1.42 2.93
N SER A 127 7.47 0.26 3.51
CA SER A 127 8.39 -0.69 2.89
C SER A 127 7.83 -1.29 1.58
N ILE A 128 6.52 -1.53 1.53
CA ILE A 128 5.80 -2.02 0.33
C ILE A 128 5.85 -0.98 -0.78
N VAL A 129 5.47 0.26 -0.46
CA VAL A 129 5.47 1.36 -1.42
C VAL A 129 6.89 1.64 -1.89
N ALA A 130 7.85 1.83 -0.99
CA ALA A 130 9.24 2.11 -1.32
C ALA A 130 9.84 1.08 -2.29
N LYS A 131 9.53 -0.20 -2.12
CA LYS A 131 10.11 -1.26 -2.95
C LYS A 131 9.37 -1.49 -4.27
N ARG A 132 8.07 -1.17 -4.35
CA ARG A 132 7.34 -1.04 -5.63
C ARG A 132 7.89 0.13 -6.45
N LEU A 133 8.19 1.25 -5.78
CA LEU A 133 8.85 2.42 -6.36
C LEU A 133 10.28 2.08 -6.85
N GLU A 134 11.02 1.25 -6.13
CA GLU A 134 12.32 0.72 -6.54
C GLU A 134 12.23 -0.18 -7.79
N SER A 135 11.28 -1.13 -7.81
CA SER A 135 11.04 -2.05 -8.93
C SER A 135 10.65 -1.32 -10.24
N LEU A 136 9.98 -0.17 -10.13
CA LEU A 136 9.64 0.67 -11.28
C LEU A 136 10.78 1.55 -11.79
N GLY A 137 11.99 1.40 -11.24
CA GLY A 137 13.19 2.14 -11.64
C GLY A 137 13.17 3.61 -11.24
N ALA A 138 12.30 4.01 -10.31
CA ALA A 138 12.17 5.39 -9.87
C ALA A 138 13.22 5.78 -8.81
N LEU A 139 13.77 4.80 -8.09
CA LEU A 139 14.82 5.00 -7.07
C LEU A 139 16.23 4.65 -7.55
N THR A 140 16.39 4.12 -8.77
CA THR A 140 17.67 3.58 -9.24
C THR A 140 18.15 4.27 -10.50
N HIS A 141 18.73 5.46 -10.33
CA HIS A 141 19.85 5.81 -11.18
C HIS A 141 21.06 4.94 -10.77
N GLY A 142 21.26 3.83 -11.48
CA GLY A 142 22.63 3.38 -11.81
C GLY A 142 23.29 2.27 -11.00
N ASP A 143 22.77 1.79 -9.86
CA ASP A 143 23.38 0.62 -9.20
C ASP A 143 22.36 -0.49 -8.91
N ARG A 144 22.41 -1.50 -9.78
CA ARG A 144 21.53 -2.67 -9.82
C ARG A 144 21.98 -3.78 -8.84
N ARG A 145 23.03 -3.52 -8.06
CA ARG A 145 23.67 -4.49 -7.15
C ARG A 145 23.10 -4.49 -5.73
N ALA A 146 22.23 -3.55 -5.38
CA ALA A 146 21.60 -3.50 -4.06
C ALA A 146 20.30 -4.34 -3.95
N THR A 147 19.79 -4.84 -5.07
CA THR A 147 18.50 -5.53 -5.13
C THR A 147 18.69 -7.04 -4.97
N GLU A 148 19.20 -7.47 -3.81
CA GLU A 148 19.01 -8.85 -3.38
C GLU A 148 17.50 -9.10 -3.33
N SER A 149 17.05 -9.95 -4.25
CA SER A 149 15.67 -10.26 -4.58
C SER A 149 14.96 -10.99 -3.44
N ARG A 150 14.62 -10.28 -2.36
CA ARG A 150 13.54 -10.71 -1.46
C ARG A 150 12.23 -10.51 -2.19
N ASP A 151 11.53 -11.59 -2.50
CA ASP A 151 10.18 -11.59 -3.08
C ASP A 151 9.24 -10.72 -2.21
N LEU A 152 8.51 -9.80 -2.83
CA LEU A 152 7.69 -8.79 -2.12
C LEU A 152 6.22 -8.87 -2.40
N SER A 153 5.84 -9.78 -3.29
CA SER A 153 4.46 -10.19 -3.47
C SER A 153 3.79 -10.51 -2.11
N GLN A 154 4.58 -11.04 -1.16
CA GLN A 154 4.21 -11.33 0.23
C GLN A 154 3.70 -10.13 1.06
N PHE A 155 3.93 -8.90 0.60
CA PHE A 155 3.50 -7.70 1.32
C PHE A 155 2.32 -6.97 0.64
N ASN A 156 1.83 -7.46 -0.50
CA ASN A 156 0.55 -7.00 -1.04
C ASN A 156 -0.60 -7.61 -0.22
N LEU A 157 -1.25 -6.80 0.63
CA LEU A 157 -2.34 -7.25 1.49
C LEU A 157 -3.71 -7.26 0.79
N ASP A 158 -3.86 -6.61 -0.37
CA ASP A 158 -5.07 -6.75 -1.20
C ASP A 158 -4.94 -7.96 -2.14
N THR A 159 -4.76 -9.12 -1.51
CA THR A 159 -4.70 -10.43 -2.16
C THR A 159 -5.84 -11.31 -1.64
N ARG A 160 -6.09 -12.44 -2.31
CA ARG A 160 -7.04 -13.45 -1.81
C ARG A 160 -6.72 -13.88 -0.37
N TYR A 161 -5.44 -13.93 -0.02
CA TYR A 161 -4.96 -14.28 1.32
C TYR A 161 -5.24 -13.19 2.34
N GLY A 162 -4.99 -11.92 2.00
CA GLY A 162 -5.32 -10.81 2.90
C GLY A 162 -6.82 -10.69 3.18
N ARG A 163 -7.67 -10.87 2.16
CA ARG A 163 -9.14 -10.87 2.33
C ARG A 163 -9.62 -12.03 3.21
N ALA A 164 -9.07 -13.23 2.99
CA ALA A 164 -9.35 -14.38 3.85
C ALA A 164 -8.87 -14.17 5.29
N ALA A 165 -7.68 -13.59 5.48
CA ALA A 165 -7.16 -13.27 6.81
C ALA A 165 -8.03 -12.23 7.54
N LEU A 166 -8.59 -11.26 6.82
CA LEU A 166 -9.50 -10.27 7.40
C LEU A 166 -10.80 -10.94 7.86
N ASP A 167 -11.37 -11.86 7.08
CA ASP A 167 -12.55 -12.64 7.50
C ASP A 167 -12.26 -13.45 8.77
N VAL A 168 -11.13 -14.16 8.80
CA VAL A 168 -10.69 -14.94 9.97
C VAL A 168 -10.51 -14.03 11.18
N LEU A 169 -9.81 -12.90 11.04
CA LEU A 169 -9.60 -11.92 12.10
C LEU A 169 -10.92 -11.44 12.69
N LEU A 170 -11.84 -10.97 11.83
CA LEU A 170 -13.12 -10.43 12.26
C LEU A 170 -13.94 -11.49 12.99
N ARG A 171 -14.01 -12.72 12.46
CA ARG A 171 -14.73 -13.82 13.08
C ARG A 171 -14.12 -14.27 14.41
N THR A 172 -12.79 -14.20 14.54
CA THR A 172 -12.13 -14.45 15.83
C THR A 172 -12.48 -13.37 16.85
N ILE A 173 -12.49 -12.10 16.46
CA ILE A 173 -12.81 -10.98 17.36
C ILE A 173 -14.29 -11.01 17.76
N THR A 174 -15.21 -11.37 16.87
CA THR A 174 -16.63 -11.52 17.21
C THR A 174 -16.96 -12.82 17.95
N GLY A 175 -15.98 -13.70 18.19
CA GLY A 175 -16.20 -15.01 18.81
C GLY A 175 -16.95 -16.01 17.93
N SER A 176 -17.12 -15.73 16.64
CA SER A 176 -17.75 -16.63 15.67
C SER A 176 -16.82 -17.75 15.18
N LEU A 177 -15.54 -17.69 15.55
CA LEU A 177 -14.53 -18.70 15.26
C LEU A 177 -13.86 -19.14 16.57
N ASP A 178 -14.25 -20.30 17.07
CA ASP A 178 -13.68 -20.96 18.25
C ASP A 178 -13.40 -22.44 17.94
N PRO A 179 -12.14 -22.93 18.01
CA PRO A 179 -10.92 -22.19 18.33
C PRO A 179 -10.46 -21.25 17.20
N PRO A 180 -9.72 -20.17 17.53
CA PRO A 180 -9.14 -19.30 16.51
C PRO A 180 -8.01 -19.99 15.76
N LEU A 181 -7.80 -19.61 14.49
CA LEU A 181 -6.72 -20.16 13.66
C LEU A 181 -5.34 -19.96 14.31
N ILE A 182 -5.12 -18.78 14.88
CA ILE A 182 -3.91 -18.42 15.63
C ILE A 182 -4.34 -17.91 17.01
N PRO A 183 -3.70 -18.32 18.10
CA PRO A 183 -4.03 -17.80 19.42
C PRO A 183 -3.77 -16.27 19.49
N PRO A 184 -4.67 -15.50 20.12
CA PRO A 184 -4.45 -14.07 20.33
C PRO A 184 -3.13 -13.78 21.07
N PRO A 185 -2.51 -12.61 20.83
CA PRO A 185 -1.22 -12.27 21.43
C PRO A 185 -1.31 -12.21 22.97
N LYS A 186 -0.64 -13.17 23.64
CA LYS A 186 -0.60 -13.28 25.11
C LYS A 186 0.08 -12.11 25.82
N ASN A 187 0.95 -11.39 25.10
CA ASN A 187 1.73 -10.27 25.63
C ASN A 187 1.04 -8.91 25.46
N TYR A 188 -0.24 -8.90 25.05
CA TYR A 188 -1.00 -7.68 24.90
C TYR A 188 -1.21 -6.99 26.27
N LYS A 189 -0.98 -5.67 26.30
CA LYS A 189 -1.21 -4.79 27.45
C LYS A 189 -1.97 -3.56 26.95
N PRO A 190 -2.90 -2.99 27.73
CA PRO A 190 -3.11 -3.16 29.17
C PRO A 190 -4.16 -4.21 29.59
N GLY A 191 -4.98 -4.74 28.66
CA GLY A 191 -6.14 -5.58 28.98
C GLY A 191 -6.16 -6.96 28.31
N ASN A 192 -7.35 -7.43 27.97
CA ASN A 192 -7.55 -8.65 27.18
C ASN A 192 -7.65 -8.26 25.70
N PHE A 193 -6.84 -8.88 24.85
CA PHE A 193 -6.80 -8.53 23.43
C PHE A 193 -8.17 -8.60 22.77
N LEU A 194 -8.95 -9.66 22.97
CA LEU A 194 -10.24 -9.82 22.30
C LEU A 194 -11.26 -8.80 22.78
N THR A 195 -11.38 -8.62 24.09
CA THR A 195 -12.32 -7.65 24.68
C THR A 195 -11.98 -6.22 24.28
N ASP A 196 -10.69 -5.85 24.35
CA ASP A 196 -10.24 -4.52 23.95
C ASP A 196 -10.47 -4.29 22.45
N MET A 197 -10.13 -5.26 21.60
CA MET A 197 -10.36 -5.14 20.15
C MET A 197 -11.84 -5.05 19.80
N GLN A 198 -12.73 -5.74 20.50
CA GLN A 198 -14.18 -5.62 20.31
C GLN A 198 -14.65 -4.17 20.56
N CYS A 199 -14.29 -3.58 21.71
CA CYS A 199 -14.65 -2.19 22.03
C CYS A 199 -14.03 -1.19 21.05
N TYR A 200 -12.75 -1.38 20.69
CA TYR A 200 -12.05 -0.51 19.76
C TYR A 200 -12.64 -0.57 18.35
N MET A 201 -12.96 -1.76 17.86
CA MET A 201 -13.51 -1.96 16.52
C MET A 201 -14.96 -1.50 16.42
N GLU A 202 -15.73 -1.57 17.50
CA GLU A 202 -17.02 -0.89 17.61
C GLU A 202 -16.84 0.63 17.50
N GLY A 203 -15.89 1.20 18.26
CA GLY A 203 -15.62 2.64 18.27
C GLY A 203 -15.19 3.22 16.90
N VAL A 204 -14.50 2.44 16.07
CA VAL A 204 -14.13 2.86 14.70
C VAL A 204 -15.15 2.46 13.63
N GLY A 205 -16.27 1.84 14.02
CA GLY A 205 -17.35 1.43 13.12
C GLY A 205 -16.99 0.26 12.20
N LEU A 206 -16.19 -0.70 12.69
CA LEU A 206 -15.95 -1.98 12.02
C LEU A 206 -16.89 -3.08 12.55
N LEU A 207 -17.30 -2.97 13.82
CA LEU A 207 -18.26 -3.86 14.45
C LEU A 207 -19.51 -3.09 14.90
N THR A 208 -20.62 -3.80 14.99
CA THR A 208 -21.86 -3.34 15.61
C THR A 208 -22.13 -4.18 16.84
N SER A 209 -22.56 -3.56 17.93
CA SER A 209 -22.97 -4.27 19.15
C SER A 209 -24.49 -4.22 19.26
N ASP A 210 -25.14 -5.39 19.24
CA ASP A 210 -26.55 -5.55 19.58
C ASP A 210 -26.61 -6.45 20.82
N ASP A 211 -27.04 -5.91 21.98
CA ASP A 211 -27.18 -6.63 23.25
C ASP A 211 -25.93 -7.43 23.69
N GLY A 212 -24.73 -6.90 23.40
CA GLY A 212 -23.45 -7.55 23.75
C GLY A 212 -23.00 -8.63 22.77
N ILE A 213 -23.73 -8.83 21.67
CA ILE A 213 -23.31 -9.67 20.56
C ILE A 213 -22.70 -8.77 19.48
N TYR A 214 -21.42 -9.02 19.18
CA TYR A 214 -20.71 -8.28 18.13
C TYR A 214 -21.01 -8.85 16.75
N GLY A 215 -21.56 -8.00 15.87
CA GLY A 215 -21.77 -8.26 14.46
C GLY A 215 -20.71 -7.56 13.60
N ILE A 216 -20.36 -8.19 12.47
CA ILE A 216 -19.50 -7.57 11.45
C ILE A 216 -20.37 -6.65 10.59
N GLU A 217 -20.00 -5.38 10.45
CA GLU A 217 -20.71 -4.47 9.54
C GLU A 217 -20.49 -4.96 8.10
N LYS A 218 -21.56 -5.24 7.34
CA LYS A 218 -21.49 -5.89 6.00
C LYS A 218 -20.56 -5.18 5.01
N GLU A 219 -20.38 -3.87 5.15
CA GLU A 219 -19.51 -3.07 4.27
C GLU A 219 -18.07 -2.93 4.79
N SER A 220 -17.76 -3.38 6.01
CA SER A 220 -16.46 -3.22 6.68
C SER A 220 -15.38 -4.23 6.23
N ALA A 221 -15.78 -5.32 5.57
CA ALA A 221 -14.92 -6.46 5.23
C ALA A 221 -13.93 -6.21 4.06
N THR A 222 -13.67 -4.96 3.68
CA THR A 222 -12.68 -4.65 2.65
C THR A 222 -11.37 -4.21 3.29
N ILE A 223 -10.24 -4.69 2.75
CA ILE A 223 -8.89 -4.34 3.24
C ILE A 223 -8.70 -2.81 3.32
N PRO A 224 -9.05 -2.00 2.30
CA PRO A 224 -8.87 -0.56 2.40
C PRO A 224 -9.72 0.09 3.50
N LYS A 225 -10.95 -0.37 3.72
CA LYS A 225 -11.80 0.19 4.80
C LYS A 225 -11.26 -0.23 6.16
N PHE A 226 -10.90 -1.50 6.35
CA PHE A 226 -10.24 -1.98 7.57
C PHE A 226 -9.01 -1.13 7.92
N LEU A 227 -8.07 -0.97 6.98
CA LEU A 227 -6.83 -0.21 7.19
C LEU A 227 -7.09 1.26 7.54
N ASN A 228 -8.04 1.90 6.86
CA ASN A 228 -8.42 3.28 7.17
C ASN A 228 -9.08 3.43 8.55
N ARG A 229 -9.83 2.43 9.00
CA ARG A 229 -10.50 2.48 10.32
C ARG A 229 -9.55 2.21 11.47
N ILE A 230 -8.56 1.33 11.31
CA ILE A 230 -7.59 1.03 12.40
C ILE A 230 -6.68 2.22 12.73
N LEU A 231 -6.55 3.23 11.84
CA LEU A 231 -5.85 4.48 12.16
C LEU A 231 -6.53 5.28 13.28
N GLY A 232 -7.82 5.05 13.52
CA GLY A 232 -8.53 5.66 14.64
C GLY A 232 -8.22 5.04 15.99
N LEU A 233 -7.43 3.95 16.03
CA LEU A 233 -7.13 3.22 17.25
C LEU A 233 -5.93 3.80 18.00
N PRO A 234 -5.86 3.60 19.32
CA PRO A 234 -4.64 3.86 20.07
C PRO A 234 -3.45 3.09 19.47
N VAL A 235 -2.27 3.70 19.46
CA VAL A 235 -1.04 3.16 18.86
C VAL A 235 -0.74 1.71 19.27
N HIS A 236 -0.90 1.38 20.56
CA HIS A 236 -0.65 0.03 21.06
C HIS A 236 -1.65 -1.00 20.50
N ALA A 237 -2.92 -0.62 20.42
CA ALA A 237 -4.00 -1.46 19.90
C ALA A 237 -3.85 -1.66 18.39
N GLN A 238 -3.54 -0.59 17.64
CA GLN A 238 -3.26 -0.66 16.22
C GLN A 238 -2.11 -1.63 15.92
N ASN A 239 -0.98 -1.51 16.63
CA ASN A 239 0.18 -2.37 16.44
C ASN A 239 -0.14 -3.84 16.76
N ALA A 240 -0.85 -4.10 17.87
CA ALA A 240 -1.21 -5.45 18.27
C ALA A 240 -2.19 -6.10 17.28
N LEU A 241 -3.23 -5.36 16.87
CA LEU A 241 -4.23 -5.83 15.91
C LEU A 241 -3.61 -6.13 14.54
N PHE A 242 -2.75 -5.22 14.07
CA PHE A 242 -2.10 -5.38 12.78
C PHE A 242 -1.06 -6.50 12.79
N GLN A 243 -0.34 -6.70 13.91
CA GLN A 243 0.56 -7.85 14.06
C GLN A 243 -0.24 -9.15 14.00
N TYR A 244 -1.33 -9.25 14.76
CA TYR A 244 -2.17 -10.45 14.76
C TYR A 244 -2.77 -10.74 13.37
N PHE A 245 -3.26 -9.72 12.67
CA PHE A 245 -3.66 -9.84 11.26
C PHE A 245 -2.52 -10.35 10.37
N SER A 246 -1.30 -9.86 10.57
CA SER A 246 -0.13 -10.24 9.80
C SER A 246 0.24 -11.72 10.01
N ASP A 247 0.12 -12.19 11.25
CA ASP A 247 0.37 -13.59 11.60
C ASP A 247 -0.65 -14.51 10.90
N ILE A 248 -1.93 -14.11 10.87
CA ILE A 248 -3.00 -14.85 10.16
C ILE A 248 -2.69 -14.93 8.66
N VAL A 249 -2.26 -13.83 8.04
CA VAL A 249 -1.87 -13.83 6.63
C VAL A 249 -0.70 -14.80 6.38
N ALA A 250 0.30 -14.79 7.26
CA ALA A 250 1.47 -15.66 7.13
C ALA A 250 1.08 -17.14 7.20
N GLU A 251 0.20 -17.52 8.13
CA GLU A 251 -0.29 -18.89 8.29
C GLU A 251 -1.10 -19.35 7.07
N LEU A 252 -2.02 -18.52 6.57
CA LEU A 252 -2.79 -18.85 5.36
C LEU A 252 -1.91 -19.01 4.13
N ILE A 253 -0.84 -18.21 4.01
CA ILE A 253 0.16 -18.36 2.95
C ILE A 253 0.95 -19.66 3.13
N ALA A 254 1.39 -19.98 4.36
CA ALA A 254 2.12 -21.21 4.65
C ALA A 254 1.28 -22.45 4.31
N GLN A 255 0.00 -22.45 4.68
CA GLN A 255 -0.94 -23.50 4.34
C GLN A 255 -1.15 -23.62 2.83
N ALA A 256 -1.36 -22.50 2.12
CA ALA A 256 -1.51 -22.53 0.67
C ALA A 256 -0.25 -23.03 -0.06
N LYS A 257 0.94 -22.72 0.47
CA LYS A 257 2.22 -23.23 -0.05
C LYS A 257 2.33 -24.73 0.15
N HIS A 258 1.97 -25.21 1.34
CA HIS A 258 1.94 -26.64 1.64
C HIS A 258 0.97 -27.40 0.73
N ASP A 259 -0.21 -26.83 0.49
CA ASP A 259 -1.25 -27.46 -0.34
C ASP A 259 -1.02 -27.28 -1.86
N GLY A 260 0.06 -26.59 -2.25
CA GLY A 260 0.38 -26.31 -3.66
C GLY A 260 -0.62 -25.37 -4.36
N THR A 261 -1.49 -24.70 -3.60
CA THR A 261 -2.50 -23.76 -4.12
C THR A 261 -2.06 -22.30 -3.99
N TYR A 262 -0.79 -22.07 -3.61
CA TYR A 262 -0.22 -20.74 -3.45
C TYR A 262 -0.05 -20.04 -4.80
N ASP A 263 -0.80 -18.95 -4.96
CA ASP A 263 -0.69 -18.08 -6.11
C ASP A 263 0.29 -16.94 -5.79
N MET A 264 1.50 -17.04 -6.35
CA MET A 264 2.55 -16.03 -6.23
C MET A 264 2.29 -14.79 -7.12
N GLY A 265 1.22 -14.80 -7.93
CA GLY A 265 0.93 -13.74 -8.89
C GLY A 265 1.91 -13.72 -10.07
N ILE A 266 2.15 -12.53 -10.62
CA ILE A 266 3.07 -12.34 -11.75
C ILE A 266 4.50 -12.46 -11.23
N MET A 267 5.17 -13.55 -11.60
CA MET A 267 6.56 -13.81 -11.23
C MET A 267 7.49 -13.46 -12.39
N ASP A 268 8.59 -12.78 -12.08
CA ASP A 268 9.72 -12.67 -12.99
C ASP A 268 10.42 -14.04 -13.10
N ILE A 269 10.58 -14.52 -14.33
CA ILE A 269 11.22 -15.80 -14.63
C ILE A 269 12.72 -15.54 -14.89
N GLY A 270 13.60 -16.27 -14.21
CA GLY A 270 15.05 -16.20 -14.42
C GLY A 270 15.80 -15.21 -13.53
N THR A 271 15.16 -14.66 -12.51
CA THR A 271 15.81 -13.85 -11.46
C THR A 271 16.08 -14.69 -10.22
N GLY A 272 17.33 -14.69 -9.73
CA GLY A 272 17.69 -15.32 -8.46
C GLY A 272 18.37 -16.70 -8.55
N GLY A 273 18.87 -17.11 -9.73
CA GLY A 273 19.55 -18.41 -9.90
C GLY A 273 18.66 -19.53 -10.42
N ASP A 274 17.35 -19.28 -10.57
CA ASP A 274 16.39 -20.19 -11.21
C ASP A 274 16.83 -20.54 -12.65
N GLU A 275 17.06 -21.83 -12.93
CA GLU A 275 17.27 -22.30 -14.30
C GLU A 275 15.92 -22.38 -15.04
N ALA A 276 15.65 -21.34 -15.83
CA ALA A 276 14.47 -21.29 -16.69
C ALA A 276 14.80 -21.84 -18.09
N ARG A 277 14.12 -22.92 -18.47
CA ARG A 277 14.21 -23.52 -19.80
C ARG A 277 12.89 -23.38 -20.57
N LYS A 278 13.00 -22.96 -21.82
CA LYS A 278 11.87 -22.93 -22.74
C LYS A 278 11.53 -24.36 -23.19
N LEU A 279 10.39 -24.88 -22.73
CA LEU A 279 9.96 -26.25 -23.05
C LEU A 279 9.23 -26.34 -24.38
N GLU A 280 8.33 -25.39 -24.66
CA GLU A 280 7.47 -25.47 -25.85
C GLU A 280 7.12 -24.06 -26.35
N THR A 281 6.84 -23.94 -27.65
CA THR A 281 6.20 -22.74 -28.21
C THR A 281 5.17 -23.15 -29.24
N ARG A 282 3.93 -22.77 -28.98
CA ARG A 282 2.82 -22.93 -29.91
C ARG A 282 2.51 -21.60 -30.55
N VAL A 283 2.50 -21.57 -31.87
CA VAL A 283 2.23 -20.37 -32.65
C VAL A 283 0.84 -20.48 -33.25
N PHE A 284 0.02 -19.47 -33.01
CA PHE A 284 -1.32 -19.32 -33.56
C PHE A 284 -1.33 -18.10 -34.45
N THR A 285 -1.61 -18.31 -35.73
CA THR A 285 -1.74 -17.23 -36.71
C THR A 285 -3.20 -17.09 -37.09
N GLY A 286 -3.75 -15.87 -36.99
CA GLY A 286 -5.09 -15.55 -37.43
C GLY A 286 -5.11 -14.39 -38.42
N ARG A 287 -6.21 -14.26 -39.14
CA ARG A 287 -6.43 -13.20 -40.12
C ARG A 287 -7.67 -12.41 -39.72
N TYR A 288 -7.59 -11.09 -39.78
CA TYR A 288 -8.72 -10.18 -39.64
C TYR A 288 -8.78 -9.26 -40.85
N GLU A 289 -9.85 -8.48 -40.99
CA GLU A 289 -10.19 -7.76 -42.23
C GLU A 289 -9.09 -6.85 -42.80
N SER A 290 -8.16 -6.35 -41.98
CA SER A 290 -7.05 -5.50 -42.43
C SER A 290 -5.65 -5.99 -42.05
N GLY A 291 -5.49 -7.26 -41.64
CA GLY A 291 -4.15 -7.77 -41.30
C GLY A 291 -4.08 -9.22 -40.84
N PHE A 292 -2.87 -9.62 -40.45
CA PHE A 292 -2.59 -10.89 -39.81
C PHE A 292 -2.10 -10.65 -38.39
N PHE A 293 -2.47 -11.52 -37.46
CA PHE A 293 -1.92 -11.52 -36.11
C PHE A 293 -1.25 -12.86 -35.81
N ARG A 294 -0.21 -12.80 -34.98
CA ARG A 294 0.53 -13.97 -34.49
C ARG A 294 0.53 -13.93 -32.97
N VAL A 295 -0.04 -14.97 -32.36
CA VAL A 295 -0.02 -15.20 -30.91
C VAL A 295 0.90 -16.38 -30.65
N GLU A 296 1.83 -16.24 -29.73
CA GLU A 296 2.70 -17.32 -29.28
C GLU A 296 2.38 -17.68 -27.84
N ILE A 297 2.14 -18.96 -27.58
CA ILE A 297 2.07 -19.51 -26.23
C ILE A 297 3.40 -20.19 -25.96
N HIS A 298 4.17 -19.66 -25.02
CA HIS A 298 5.41 -20.26 -24.56
C HIS A 298 5.16 -21.07 -23.29
N LYS A 299 5.59 -22.34 -23.28
CA LYS A 299 5.67 -23.14 -22.05
C LYS A 299 7.11 -23.06 -21.56
N ILE A 300 7.29 -22.53 -20.36
CA ILE A 300 8.60 -22.40 -19.72
C ILE A 300 8.60 -23.31 -18.50
N GLY A 301 9.61 -24.16 -18.40
CA GLY A 301 9.89 -24.95 -17.20
C GLY A 301 10.93 -24.22 -16.38
N VAL A 302 10.64 -23.99 -15.11
CA VAL A 302 11.56 -23.32 -14.18
C VAL A 302 11.91 -24.33 -13.10
N GLU A 303 13.19 -24.57 -12.90
CA GLU A 303 13.67 -25.39 -11.80
C GLU A 303 13.89 -24.49 -10.58
N ARG A 304 13.09 -24.72 -9.53
CA ARG A 304 13.10 -23.95 -8.28
C ARG A 304 13.59 -24.81 -7.13
N GLY A 305 14.77 -25.39 -7.31
CA GLY A 305 15.46 -26.19 -6.32
C GLY A 305 16.65 -25.44 -5.74
N VAL A 306 16.97 -25.75 -4.49
CA VAL A 306 18.32 -25.51 -3.96
C VAL A 306 19.20 -26.67 -4.40
N SER A 307 20.49 -26.40 -4.65
CA SER A 307 21.44 -27.48 -4.92
C SER A 307 21.46 -28.45 -3.74
N TRP A 308 21.84 -29.71 -3.96
CA TRP A 308 21.98 -30.67 -2.88
C TRP A 308 22.93 -30.16 -1.77
N GLU A 309 23.97 -29.44 -2.16
CA GLU A 309 24.96 -28.84 -1.25
C GLU A 309 24.33 -27.76 -0.37
N ASP A 310 23.52 -26.87 -0.96
CA ASP A 310 22.82 -25.81 -0.23
C ASP A 310 21.71 -26.39 0.68
N ALA A 311 20.97 -27.38 0.18
CA ALA A 311 19.96 -28.10 0.97
C ALA A 311 20.59 -28.80 2.17
N TYR A 312 21.75 -29.42 1.99
CA TYR A 312 22.51 -30.08 3.04
C TYR A 312 23.10 -29.07 4.04
N ALA A 313 23.56 -27.90 3.58
CA ALA A 313 24.03 -26.82 4.44
C ALA A 313 22.89 -26.26 5.32
N ILE A 314 21.72 -26.01 4.74
CA ILE A 314 20.52 -25.58 5.49
C ILE A 314 20.11 -26.64 6.52
N TRP A 315 20.12 -27.93 6.13
CA TRP A 315 19.81 -29.01 7.05
C TRP A 315 20.80 -29.07 8.23
N LYS A 316 22.10 -28.93 7.94
CA LYS A 316 23.17 -28.94 8.93
C LYS A 316 23.04 -27.79 9.94
N ASP A 317 22.78 -26.57 9.45
CA ASP A 317 22.61 -25.37 10.30
C ASP A 317 21.41 -25.52 11.26
N HIS A 318 20.33 -26.16 10.81
CA HIS A 318 19.14 -26.42 11.65
C HIS A 318 19.24 -27.64 12.57
N HIS A 319 20.21 -28.54 12.37
CA HIS A 319 20.34 -29.79 13.13
C HIS A 319 21.63 -29.89 13.96
N GLU A 320 22.60 -28.98 13.80
CA GLU A 320 23.79 -28.92 14.66
C GLU A 320 23.53 -28.20 16.00
N ASP A 321 22.43 -27.46 16.16
CA ASP A 321 22.00 -26.87 17.45
C ASP A 321 21.36 -27.88 18.42
N LEU A 322 21.33 -29.18 18.09
CA LEU A 322 20.76 -30.25 18.92
C LEU A 322 21.78 -31.19 19.56
N VAL A 323 23.07 -30.83 19.55
CA VAL A 323 24.11 -31.63 20.22
C VAL A 323 24.80 -30.86 21.33
N ILE A 324 24.30 -31.14 22.55
CA ILE A 324 24.80 -30.92 23.92
C ILE A 324 24.31 -29.64 24.62
#